data_AF-A0A8T3R7A6-F1
#
_entry.id   AF-A0A8T3R7A6-F1
#
_cell.length_a   1.000
_cell.length_b   1.000
_cell.length_c   1.000
_cell.angle_alpha   90.00
_cell.angle_beta   90.00
_cell.angle_gamma   90.00
#
_symmetry.space_group_name_H-M   'P 1'
#
loop_
_entity.id
_entity.type
_entity.pdbx_description
1 polymer ?
#
loop_
_entity_poly.entity_id
_entity_poly.type
_entity_poly.pdbx_seq_one_letter_code
_entity_poly.pdbx_strand_id
1 'polypeptide(L)'
;QRAREDTRIWAALALPGEKKMGVEDPREMERLADELPLEQAASRWIVSDDPNEHLERIRPYVELGFTHLVFHAPGPDQMRFLKLYGEQILPRLRDRWG
;
A
#
# COMPACT_ATOMS: atom_id res chain seq x y z
N GLN A 1 9.68 2.29 -10.48
CA GLN A 1 8.57 2.68 -11.38
C GLN A 1 7.41 1.69 -11.36
N ARG A 2 7.61 0.39 -11.67
CA ARG A 2 6.53 -0.64 -11.63
C ARG A 2 5.72 -0.66 -10.32
N ALA A 3 6.39 -0.65 -9.15
CA ALA A 3 5.70 -0.71 -7.86
C ALA A 3 4.78 0.50 -7.57
N ARG A 4 5.09 1.68 -8.13
CA ARG A 4 4.19 2.84 -8.03
C ARG A 4 2.98 2.63 -8.93
N GLU A 5 3.20 2.14 -10.15
CA GLU A 5 2.11 1.89 -11.11
C GLU A 5 1.08 0.88 -10.58
N ASP A 6 1.52 -0.13 -9.84
CA ASP A 6 0.62 -1.09 -9.18
C ASP A 6 -0.40 -0.41 -8.25
N THR A 7 -0.13 0.81 -7.74
CA THR A 7 -1.06 1.55 -6.86
C THR A 7 -2.20 2.27 -7.60
N ARG A 8 -2.12 2.40 -8.93
CA ARG A 8 -3.02 3.26 -9.72
C ARG A 8 -4.50 2.83 -9.61
N ILE A 9 -4.77 1.53 -9.66
CA ILE A 9 -6.15 1.00 -9.52
C ILE A 9 -6.78 1.31 -8.16
N TRP A 10 -5.97 1.70 -7.17
CA TRP A 10 -6.41 2.06 -5.82
C TRP A 10 -6.42 3.58 -5.58
N ALA A 11 -6.32 4.41 -6.63
CA ALA A 11 -6.22 5.86 -6.51
C ALA A 11 -7.38 6.50 -5.74
N ALA A 12 -8.58 5.90 -5.75
CA ALA A 12 -9.73 6.37 -4.97
C ALA A 12 -9.45 6.48 -3.46
N LEU A 13 -8.52 5.66 -2.91
CA LEU A 13 -8.08 5.75 -1.51
C LEU A 13 -7.38 7.09 -1.22
N ALA A 14 -6.73 7.67 -2.21
CA ALA A 14 -5.97 8.91 -2.11
C ALA A 14 -6.78 10.18 -2.41
N LEU A 15 -8.04 10.05 -2.84
CA LEU A 15 -8.94 11.18 -3.04
C LEU A 15 -9.15 11.95 -1.71
N PRO A 16 -8.98 13.29 -1.70
CA PRO A 16 -9.37 14.15 -0.59
C PRO A 16 -10.84 13.93 -0.23
N GLY A 17 -11.18 14.09 1.06
CA GLY A 17 -12.56 13.89 1.53
C GLY A 17 -13.54 14.78 0.77
N GLU A 18 -13.18 16.04 0.56
CA GLU A 18 -13.97 17.05 -0.15
C GLU A 18 -14.29 16.66 -1.61
N LYS A 19 -13.45 15.81 -2.22
CA LYS A 19 -13.64 15.35 -3.60
C LYS A 19 -14.47 14.06 -3.71
N LYS A 20 -14.59 13.28 -2.65
CA LYS A 20 -15.27 11.96 -2.69
C LYS A 20 -16.51 11.84 -1.82
N MET A 21 -16.64 12.70 -0.81
CA MET A 21 -17.81 12.73 0.05
C MET A 21 -19.04 13.13 -0.77
N GLY A 22 -20.07 12.28 -0.76
CA GLY A 22 -21.30 12.49 -1.55
C GLY A 22 -21.25 11.96 -2.99
N VAL A 23 -20.14 11.36 -3.43
CA VAL A 23 -20.07 10.66 -4.71
C VAL A 23 -20.61 9.24 -4.50
N GLU A 24 -21.85 9.01 -4.91
CA GLU A 24 -22.53 7.72 -4.78
C GLU A 24 -22.40 6.83 -6.03
N ASP A 25 -22.18 7.44 -7.21
CA ASP A 25 -21.96 6.69 -8.45
C ASP A 25 -20.52 6.13 -8.50
N PRO A 26 -20.33 4.80 -8.56
CA PRO A 26 -19.01 4.20 -8.67
C PRO A 26 -18.24 4.62 -9.93
N ARG A 27 -18.93 4.96 -11.04
CA ARG A 27 -18.27 5.44 -12.26
C ARG A 27 -17.71 6.84 -12.12
N GLU A 28 -18.41 7.70 -11.38
CA GLU A 28 -17.89 9.04 -11.06
C GLU A 28 -16.71 8.96 -10.07
N MET A 29 -16.76 8.03 -9.11
CA MET A 29 -15.62 7.76 -8.22
C MET A 29 -14.38 7.30 -8.99
N GLU A 30 -14.56 6.38 -9.95
CA GLU A 30 -13.49 5.90 -10.85
C GLU A 30 -12.90 7.05 -11.66
N ARG A 31 -13.75 7.87 -12.30
CA ARG A 31 -13.33 9.04 -13.08
C ARG A 31 -12.49 10.04 -12.25
N LEU A 32 -12.94 10.35 -11.03
CA LEU A 32 -12.22 11.25 -10.12
C LEU A 32 -10.88 10.66 -9.66
N ALA A 33 -10.83 9.35 -9.44
CA ALA A 33 -9.61 8.65 -9.05
C ALA A 33 -8.57 8.63 -10.19
N ASP A 34 -9.02 8.44 -11.44
CA ASP A 34 -8.15 8.42 -12.63
C ASP A 34 -7.47 9.77 -12.92
N GLU A 35 -8.03 10.88 -12.45
CA GLU A 35 -7.43 12.22 -12.55
C GLU A 35 -6.24 12.42 -11.59
N LEU A 36 -6.06 11.54 -10.59
CA LEU A 36 -5.01 11.71 -9.60
C LEU A 36 -3.63 11.39 -10.18
N PRO A 37 -2.61 12.22 -9.87
CA PRO A 37 -1.23 11.88 -10.19
C PRO A 37 -0.80 10.57 -9.52
N LEU A 38 0.07 9.80 -10.19
CA LEU A 38 0.57 8.52 -9.68
C LEU A 38 1.17 8.63 -8.28
N GLU A 39 1.92 9.70 -8.00
CA GLU A 39 2.53 9.94 -6.70
C GLU A 39 1.48 10.13 -5.59
N GLN A 40 0.31 10.70 -5.92
CA GLN A 40 -0.80 10.81 -4.98
C GLN A 40 -1.45 9.45 -4.73
N ALA A 41 -1.66 8.61 -5.76
CA ALA A 41 -2.12 7.24 -5.57
C ALA A 41 -1.16 6.44 -4.67
N ALA A 42 0.15 6.54 -4.94
CA ALA A 42 1.20 5.87 -4.18
C ALA A 42 1.33 6.37 -2.72
N SER A 43 0.91 7.59 -2.41
CA SER A 43 1.03 8.19 -1.06
C SER A 43 0.35 7.42 0.06
N ARG A 44 -0.62 6.55 -0.27
CA ARG A 44 -1.35 5.70 0.68
C ARG A 44 -0.69 4.34 0.90
N TRP A 45 0.44 4.08 0.26
CA TRP A 45 1.11 2.78 0.25
C TRP A 45 2.56 2.91 0.73
N ILE A 46 3.07 1.82 1.33
CA ILE A 46 4.52 1.64 1.50
C ILE A 46 5.04 1.12 0.16
N VAL A 47 5.75 1.97 -0.59
CA VAL A 47 6.30 1.64 -1.91
C VAL A 47 7.81 1.75 -1.89
N SER A 48 8.51 0.62 -1.94
CA SER A 48 9.96 0.54 -2.11
C SER A 48 10.35 -0.79 -2.76
N ASP A 49 11.54 -0.84 -3.34
CA ASP A 49 12.20 -2.08 -3.75
C ASP A 49 13.31 -2.51 -2.78
N ASP A 50 13.55 -1.76 -1.71
CA ASP A 50 14.44 -2.12 -0.61
C ASP A 50 13.66 -2.76 0.55
N PRO A 51 13.92 -4.03 0.90
CA PRO A 51 13.34 -4.68 2.07
C PRO A 51 13.57 -3.93 3.39
N ASN A 52 14.70 -3.25 3.56
CA ASN A 52 14.99 -2.52 4.79
C ASN A 52 14.09 -1.29 4.93
N GLU A 53 13.83 -0.55 3.85
CA GLU A 53 12.87 0.55 3.87
C GLU A 53 11.47 0.06 4.24
N HIS A 54 11.05 -1.12 3.77
CA HIS A 54 9.79 -1.73 4.21
C HIS A 54 9.78 -1.95 5.73
N LEU A 55 10.84 -2.50 6.31
CA LEU A 55 10.93 -2.71 7.76
C LEU A 55 10.88 -1.40 8.54
N GLU A 56 11.58 -0.37 8.09
CA GLU A 56 11.58 0.95 8.73
C GLU A 56 10.19 1.63 8.64
N ARG A 57 9.45 1.41 7.54
CA ARG A 57 8.08 1.91 7.39
C ARG A 57 7.05 1.09 8.17
N ILE A 58 7.33 -0.19 8.45
CA ILE A 58 6.49 -1.05 9.29
C ILE A 58 6.75 -0.82 10.78
N ARG A 59 7.99 -0.46 11.17
CA ARG A 59 8.43 -0.25 12.56
C ARG A 59 7.45 0.57 13.41
N PRO A 60 6.92 1.73 12.96
CA PRO A 60 6.04 2.54 13.79
C PRO A 60 4.79 1.80 14.25
N TYR A 61 4.24 0.88 13.44
CA TYR A 61 3.08 0.08 13.83
C TYR A 61 3.44 -0.93 14.92
N VAL A 62 4.61 -1.56 14.81
CA VAL A 62 5.09 -2.51 15.82
C VAL A 62 5.40 -1.78 17.13
N GLU A 63 6.06 -0.64 17.06
CA GLU A 63 6.36 0.20 18.24
C GLU A 63 5.10 0.75 18.92
N LEU A 64 4.00 0.92 18.17
CA LEU A 64 2.69 1.26 18.74
C LEU A 64 2.02 0.09 19.49
N GLY A 65 2.60 -1.11 19.42
CA GLY A 65 2.11 -2.31 20.11
C GLY A 65 1.22 -3.23 19.26
N PHE A 66 1.12 -3.03 17.95
CA PHE A 66 0.38 -3.96 17.09
C PHE A 66 1.13 -5.28 16.96
N THR A 67 0.48 -6.38 17.34
CA THR A 67 1.05 -7.74 17.29
C THR A 67 0.52 -8.60 16.15
N HIS A 68 -0.56 -8.16 15.49
CA HIS A 68 -1.17 -8.86 14.35
C HIS A 68 -1.20 -7.94 13.13
N LEU A 69 -0.27 -8.14 12.20
CA LEU A 69 -0.15 -7.33 10.99
C LEU A 69 -0.76 -8.06 9.79
N VAL A 70 -1.75 -7.42 9.15
CA VAL A 70 -2.36 -7.90 7.91
C VAL A 70 -1.79 -7.09 6.74
N PHE A 71 -1.10 -7.76 5.82
CA PHE A 71 -0.49 -7.10 4.66
C PHE A 71 -1.43 -7.11 3.45
N HIS A 72 -1.68 -5.93 2.90
CA HIS A 72 -2.44 -5.73 1.67
C HIS A 72 -1.49 -5.22 0.57
N ALA A 73 -1.50 -5.87 -0.60
CA ALA A 73 -0.66 -5.51 -1.74
C ALA A 73 -1.50 -5.03 -2.93
N PRO A 74 -1.12 -3.94 -3.61
CA PRO A 74 -1.99 -3.30 -4.59
C PRO A 74 -1.97 -3.96 -5.98
N GLY A 75 -0.87 -4.64 -6.33
CA GLY A 75 -0.67 -5.16 -7.68
C GLY A 75 -1.44 -6.45 -8.00
N PRO A 76 -1.67 -6.77 -9.28
CA PRO A 76 -2.47 -7.93 -9.67
C PRO A 76 -1.79 -9.29 -9.43
N ASP A 77 -0.45 -9.32 -9.35
CA ASP A 77 0.34 -10.54 -9.13
C ASP A 77 0.53 -10.83 -7.64
N GLN A 78 -0.55 -11.28 -7.00
CA GLN A 78 -0.59 -11.55 -5.56
C GLN A 78 0.32 -12.72 -5.15
N MET A 79 0.50 -13.72 -6.02
CA MET A 79 1.38 -14.85 -5.74
C MET A 79 2.85 -14.42 -5.62
N ARG A 80 3.29 -13.54 -6.53
CA ARG A 80 4.62 -12.93 -6.44
C ARG A 80 4.79 -12.12 -5.17
N PHE A 81 3.79 -11.32 -4.78
CA PHE A 81 3.82 -10.58 -3.52
C PHE A 81 4.01 -11.52 -2.32
N LEU A 82 3.16 -12.55 -2.19
CA LEU A 82 3.23 -13.51 -1.10
C LEU A 82 4.60 -14.20 -1.00
N LYS A 83 5.14 -14.64 -2.14
CA LYS A 83 6.48 -15.24 -2.20
C LYS A 83 7.57 -14.26 -1.75
N LEU A 84 7.59 -13.06 -2.34
CA LEU A 84 8.60 -12.05 -2.04
C LEU A 84 8.54 -11.60 -0.58
N TYR A 85 7.35 -11.31 -0.06
CA TYR A 85 7.18 -10.90 1.33
C TYR A 85 7.52 -12.03 2.31
N GLY A 86 7.14 -13.27 1.98
CA GLY A 86 7.47 -14.46 2.76
C GLY A 86 8.97 -14.74 2.83
N GLU A 87 9.70 -14.49 1.74
CA GLU A 87 11.16 -14.68 1.67
C GLU A 87 11.93 -13.50 2.27
N GLN A 88 11.46 -12.25 2.05
CA GLN A 88 12.26 -11.06 2.34
C GLN A 88 11.81 -10.28 3.58
N ILE A 89 10.51 -10.18 3.85
CA ILE A 89 10.00 -9.27 4.90
C ILE A 89 9.67 -10.02 6.18
N LEU A 90 8.88 -11.09 6.09
CA LEU A 90 8.37 -11.79 7.28
C LEU A 90 9.49 -12.39 8.17
N PRO A 91 10.57 -13.00 7.63
CA PRO A 91 11.66 -13.50 8.47
C PRO A 91 12.38 -12.38 9.22
N ARG A 92 12.59 -11.22 8.58
CA ARG A 92 13.27 -10.06 9.18
C ARG A 92 12.41 -9.37 10.23
N LEU A 93 11.08 -9.31 10.02
CA LEU A 93 10.14 -8.83 11.05
C LEU A 93 10.20 -9.70 12.31
N ARG A 94 10.22 -11.03 12.15
CA ARG A 94 10.34 -11.96 13.27
C ARG A 94 11.69 -11.85 13.96
N ASP A 95 12.79 -11.75 13.22
CA ASP A 95 14.13 -11.60 13.80
C ASP A 95 14.25 -10.34 14.67
N ARG A 96 13.64 -9.23 14.24
CA ARG A 96 13.76 -7.94 14.94
C ARG A 96 12.72 -7.72 16.05
N TRP A 97 11.52 -8.28 15.92
CA TRP A 97 10.39 -7.99 16.82
C TRP A 97 9.50 -9.18 17.19
N GLY A 98 9.80 -10.40 16.72
CA GLY A 98 9.07 -11.63 17.06
C GLY A 98 9.61 -12.29 18.32
#